data_AF-A0A1C6LQZ2-F1
#
_entry.id   AF-A0A1C6LQZ2-F1
#
_cell.length_a   1.000
_cell.length_b   1.000
_cell.length_c   1.000
_cell.angle_alpha   90.00
_cell.angle_beta   90.00
_cell.angle_gamma   90.00
#
_symmetry.space_group_name_H-M   'P 1'
#
loop_
_entity.id
_entity.type
_entity.pdbx_description
1 polymer ?
#
loop_
_entity_poly.entity_id
_entity_poly.type
_entity_poly.pdbx_seq_one_letter_code
_entity_poly.pdbx_strand_id
1 'polypeptide(L)'
;MTKSRFPARCLVLCGSALLLSACSSGPSASDAQQALKVALGECPQVDVSNVEKINGIANGDSYYTLQVKYSLNITPLESSAQRLQQLNAFIEKQKQQLPLMEARIAEIDAKVASGELQRQPEEDETSGPYAKAMTAYSEAKNFVRNFNGVLSHQTAETRALLADDLRAACPGLPRNVAKDYSNADLESFGDTIQIDYTHDGLQLVKSDNGWIAN
;
A
#
# COMPACT_ATOMS: atom_id res chain seq x y z
N MET A 1 74.92 41.89 -8.79
CA MET A 1 75.37 42.52 -7.52
C MET A 1 74.30 43.49 -7.03
N THR A 2 73.91 43.29 -5.78
CA THR A 2 72.90 43.94 -4.93
C THR A 2 72.70 45.47 -5.04
N LYS A 3 71.43 45.92 -4.99
CA LYS A 3 70.91 46.70 -3.83
C LYS A 3 69.38 46.87 -3.88
N SER A 4 68.75 46.50 -2.77
CA SER A 4 67.34 46.72 -2.42
C SER A 4 67.08 48.16 -1.95
N ARG A 5 65.81 48.58 -2.00
CA ARG A 5 65.16 49.48 -1.01
C ARG A 5 63.64 49.55 -1.26
N PHE A 6 62.87 48.97 -0.32
CA PHE A 6 61.43 49.22 -0.09
C PHE A 6 61.27 50.50 0.75
N PRO A 7 60.20 51.28 0.54
CA PRO A 7 59.05 51.31 1.47
C PRO A 7 57.73 51.54 0.66
N ALA A 8 56.48 51.54 1.14
CA ALA A 8 55.88 51.70 2.45
C ALA A 8 54.49 51.04 2.46
N ARG A 9 54.04 50.71 3.67
CA ARG A 9 52.74 50.14 4.02
C ARG A 9 51.57 51.06 3.63
N CYS A 10 50.46 50.48 3.15
CA CYS A 10 49.13 50.87 3.60
C CYS A 10 48.21 49.64 3.59
N LEU A 11 47.78 49.29 4.80
CA LEU A 11 47.07 48.09 5.18
C LEU A 11 45.59 48.47 5.26
N VAL A 12 44.81 48.17 4.22
CA VAL A 12 43.35 48.34 4.27
C VAL A 12 42.73 46.99 4.62
N LEU A 13 42.64 46.76 5.94
CA LEU A 13 41.71 45.80 6.53
C LEU A 13 40.28 46.33 6.28
N CYS A 14 39.69 45.99 5.14
CA CYS A 14 38.23 46.01 5.05
C CYS A 14 37.73 44.71 5.66
N GLY A 15 37.49 44.77 6.96
CA GLY A 15 36.80 43.73 7.70
C GLY A 15 35.45 43.48 7.06
N SER A 16 35.36 42.39 6.29
CA SER A 16 34.11 41.69 6.11
C SER A 16 33.73 41.17 7.49
N ALA A 17 32.94 41.97 8.22
CA ALA A 17 32.10 41.45 9.27
C ALA A 17 31.22 40.40 8.58
N LEU A 18 31.67 39.15 8.63
CA LEU A 18 30.82 37.98 8.51
C LEU A 18 29.82 38.15 9.65
N LEU A 19 28.71 38.81 9.34
CA LEU A 19 27.50 38.69 10.12
C LEU A 19 27.21 37.19 10.11
N LEU A 20 27.63 36.50 11.16
CA LEU A 20 27.04 35.24 11.58
C LEU A 20 25.60 35.57 11.94
N SER A 21 24.74 35.77 10.92
CA SER A 21 23.38 35.32 11.04
C SER A 21 23.51 33.83 11.29
N ALA A 22 23.49 33.45 12.56
CA ALA A 22 23.14 32.12 12.98
C ALA A 22 21.70 31.85 12.52
N CYS A 23 21.52 31.67 11.21
CA CYS A 23 20.43 30.89 10.67
C CYS A 23 20.66 29.50 11.26
N SER A 24 19.94 29.13 12.32
CA SER A 24 19.99 27.74 12.78
C SER A 24 19.48 26.90 11.61
N SER A 25 20.39 26.30 10.85
CA SER A 25 20.06 25.48 9.70
C SER A 25 19.46 24.18 10.21
N GLY A 26 18.16 24.24 10.50
CA GLY A 26 17.37 23.05 10.79
C GLY A 26 17.46 22.06 9.62
N PRO A 27 17.06 20.82 9.83
CA PRO A 27 17.22 19.79 8.82
C PRO A 27 16.53 20.14 7.51
N SER A 28 17.17 19.74 6.41
CA SER A 28 16.67 19.84 5.06
C SER A 28 15.66 18.72 4.75
N ALA A 29 14.95 18.82 3.62
CA ALA A 29 14.10 17.74 3.14
C ALA A 29 14.90 16.46 2.85
N SER A 30 16.16 16.59 2.40
CA SER A 30 17.04 15.45 2.16
C SER A 30 17.43 14.75 3.47
N ASP A 31 17.68 15.51 4.54
CA ASP A 31 17.96 14.94 5.87
C ASP A 31 16.73 14.18 6.39
N ALA A 32 15.54 14.77 6.22
CA ALA A 32 14.28 14.12 6.58
C ALA A 32 14.03 12.85 5.76
N GLN A 33 14.32 12.86 4.46
CA GLN A 33 14.18 11.68 3.59
C GLN A 33 15.11 10.55 4.05
N GLN A 34 16.36 10.85 4.37
CA GLN A 34 17.30 9.85 4.88
C GLN A 34 16.85 9.30 6.23
N ALA A 35 16.39 10.16 7.14
CA ALA A 35 15.85 9.75 8.44
C ALA A 35 14.60 8.86 8.28
N LEU A 36 13.69 9.18 7.35
CA LEU A 36 12.54 8.34 7.03
C LEU A 36 12.96 6.98 6.49
N LYS A 37 13.95 6.91 5.58
CA LYS A 37 14.47 5.64 5.05
C LYS A 37 15.01 4.73 6.15
N VAL A 38 15.72 5.30 7.12
CA VAL A 38 16.20 4.57 8.30
C VAL A 38 15.03 4.12 9.17
N ALA A 39 14.07 5.01 9.46
CA ALA A 39 12.92 4.72 10.32
C ALA A 39 11.98 3.65 9.75
N LEU A 40 11.88 3.55 8.42
CA LEU A 40 11.04 2.57 7.74
C LEU A 40 11.69 1.18 7.60
N GLY A 41 12.96 1.06 8.00
CA GLY A 41 13.75 -0.15 7.82
C GLY A 41 14.07 -0.38 6.34
N GLU A 42 15.35 -0.23 5.97
CA GLU A 42 15.83 -0.32 4.58
C GLU A 42 15.18 -1.48 3.82
N CYS A 43 14.23 -1.14 2.93
CA CYS A 43 13.36 -2.07 2.24
C CYS A 43 13.54 -1.85 0.73
N PRO A 44 14.05 -2.83 -0.03
CA PRO A 44 14.29 -2.66 -1.46
C PRO A 44 13.04 -2.34 -2.28
N GLN A 45 11.87 -2.70 -1.76
CA GLN A 45 10.58 -2.48 -2.43
C GLN A 45 9.97 -1.12 -2.14
N VAL A 46 10.52 -0.35 -1.21
CA VAL A 46 9.94 0.92 -0.75
C VAL A 46 10.96 2.03 -0.95
N ASP A 47 10.62 2.99 -1.81
CA ASP A 47 11.35 4.25 -1.91
C ASP A 47 10.53 5.40 -1.30
N VAL A 48 11.23 6.34 -0.67
CA VAL A 48 10.64 7.54 -0.07
C VAL A 48 10.86 8.68 -1.04
N SER A 49 9.80 9.34 -1.50
CA SER A 49 9.86 10.52 -2.37
C SER A 49 8.98 11.66 -1.86
N ASN A 50 8.99 12.79 -2.59
CA ASN A 50 8.11 13.94 -2.37
C ASN A 50 8.15 14.46 -0.92
N VAL A 51 9.33 14.45 -0.29
CA VAL A 51 9.48 14.86 1.11
C VAL A 51 9.32 16.37 1.20
N GLU A 52 8.26 16.79 1.88
CA GLU A 52 7.95 18.20 2.15
C GLU A 52 7.99 18.44 3.66
N LYS A 53 8.82 19.40 4.09
CA LYS A 53 8.81 19.88 5.46
C LYS A 53 7.63 20.83 5.66
N ILE A 54 6.68 20.43 6.49
CA ILE A 54 5.49 21.24 6.81
C ILE A 54 5.78 22.16 7.99
N ASN A 55 6.39 21.62 9.03
CA ASN A 55 6.74 22.37 10.23
C ASN A 55 8.00 21.78 10.87
N GLY A 56 8.62 22.53 11.77
CA GLY A 56 9.67 21.98 12.61
C GLY A 56 10.05 22.87 13.77
N ILE A 57 10.41 22.22 14.88
CA ILE A 57 10.69 22.85 16.16
C ILE A 57 12.11 22.43 16.57
N ALA A 58 12.95 23.42 16.87
CA ALA A 58 14.25 23.18 17.49
C ALA A 58 14.06 22.84 18.97
N ASN A 59 14.64 21.73 19.42
CA ASN A 59 14.61 21.28 20.81
C ASN A 59 16.01 21.39 21.41
N GLY A 60 16.48 22.63 21.57
CA GLY A 60 17.88 22.92 21.92
C GLY A 60 18.80 22.90 20.71
N ASP A 61 20.11 22.80 20.94
CA ASP A 61 21.12 23.03 19.89
C ASP A 61 21.39 21.81 19.00
N SER A 62 21.02 20.62 19.47
CA SER A 62 21.36 19.34 18.82
C SER A 62 20.15 18.53 18.40
N TYR A 63 18.93 18.94 18.72
CA TYR A 63 17.72 18.18 18.40
C TYR A 63 16.72 19.01 17.61
N TYR A 64 16.04 18.34 16.69
CA TYR A 64 14.97 18.93 15.90
C TYR A 64 13.82 17.95 15.76
N THR A 65 12.60 18.45 15.83
CA THR A 65 11.40 17.66 15.57
C THR A 65 10.71 18.22 14.34
N LEU A 66 10.52 17.39 13.33
CA LEU A 66 9.86 17.76 12.07
C LEU A 66 8.45 17.18 11.97
N GLN A 67 7.60 17.94 11.30
CA GLN A 67 6.40 17.43 10.66
C GLN A 67 6.66 17.39 9.16
N VAL A 68 6.53 16.22 8.56
CA VAL A 68 6.83 16.01 7.14
C VAL A 68 5.70 15.32 6.42
N LYS A 69 5.44 15.72 5.18
CA LYS A 69 4.70 14.92 4.20
C LYS A 69 5.67 14.18 3.31
N TYR A 70 5.33 12.98 2.90
CA TYR A 70 6.15 12.17 1.99
C TYR A 70 5.27 11.14 1.28
N SER A 71 5.77 10.63 0.17
CA SER A 71 5.17 9.51 -0.55
C SER A 71 6.03 8.27 -0.37
N LEU A 72 5.39 7.13 -0.16
CA LEU A 72 6.01 5.82 -0.30
C LEU A 72 5.67 5.26 -1.67
N ASN A 73 6.71 5.01 -2.45
CA ASN A 73 6.63 4.33 -3.73
C ASN A 73 6.95 2.86 -3.49
N ILE A 74 5.92 2.03 -3.56
CA ILE A 74 6.03 0.60 -3.28
C ILE A 74 6.02 -0.14 -4.60
N THR A 75 7.15 -0.77 -4.93
CA THR A 75 7.24 -1.67 -6.07
C THR A 75 6.53 -2.98 -5.71
N PRO A 76 5.50 -3.42 -6.47
CA PRO A 76 4.84 -4.67 -6.20
C PRO A 76 5.79 -5.86 -6.28
N LEU A 77 5.60 -6.83 -5.39
CA LEU A 77 6.34 -8.09 -5.43
C LEU A 77 5.85 -8.93 -6.62
N GLU A 78 6.72 -9.79 -7.16
CA GLU A 78 6.32 -10.75 -8.20
C GLU A 78 5.17 -11.66 -7.74
N SER A 79 5.14 -12.01 -6.45
CA SER A 79 4.04 -12.78 -5.85
C SER A 79 2.71 -12.03 -5.89
N SER A 80 2.72 -10.68 -5.85
CA SER A 80 1.52 -9.87 -5.95
C SER A 80 0.82 -10.04 -7.29
N ALA A 81 1.58 -10.01 -8.39
CA ALA A 81 1.04 -10.21 -9.74
C ALA A 81 0.38 -11.60 -9.88
N GLN A 82 1.02 -12.65 -9.36
CA GLN A 82 0.48 -14.02 -9.38
C GLN A 82 -0.83 -14.13 -8.59
N ARG A 83 -0.90 -13.54 -7.40
CA ARG A 83 -2.12 -13.55 -6.57
C ARG A 83 -3.27 -12.79 -7.24
N LEU A 84 -2.99 -11.67 -7.88
CA LEU A 84 -4.00 -10.91 -8.62
C LEU A 84 -4.48 -11.64 -9.86
N GLN A 85 -3.58 -12.33 -10.57
CA GLN A 85 -3.99 -13.19 -11.68
C GLN A 85 -4.93 -14.30 -11.19
N GLN A 86 -4.62 -14.93 -10.06
CA GLN A 86 -5.47 -15.96 -9.45
C GLN A 86 -6.84 -15.39 -9.02
N LEU A 87 -6.85 -14.21 -8.39
CA LEU A 87 -8.07 -13.52 -8.00
C LEU A 87 -8.92 -13.16 -9.23
N ASN A 88 -8.32 -12.61 -10.28
CA ASN A 88 -9.04 -12.26 -11.51
C ASN A 88 -9.61 -13.51 -12.20
N ALA A 89 -8.84 -14.59 -12.30
CA ALA A 89 -9.33 -15.85 -12.85
C ALA A 89 -10.49 -16.42 -12.03
N PHE A 90 -10.43 -16.30 -10.70
CA PHE A 90 -11.53 -16.69 -9.81
C PHE A 90 -12.77 -15.84 -10.05
N ILE A 91 -12.63 -14.50 -10.05
CA ILE A 91 -13.73 -13.56 -10.27
C ILE A 91 -14.40 -13.83 -11.61
N GLU A 92 -13.64 -13.98 -12.69
CA GLU A 92 -14.18 -14.23 -14.02
C GLU A 92 -14.91 -15.58 -14.10
N LYS A 93 -14.36 -16.63 -13.46
CA LYS A 93 -15.05 -17.92 -13.34
C LYS A 93 -16.38 -17.78 -12.61
N GLN A 94 -16.43 -17.04 -11.50
CA GLN A 94 -17.67 -16.81 -10.76
C GLN A 94 -18.67 -16.02 -11.60
N LYS A 95 -18.24 -14.92 -12.25
CA LYS A 95 -19.10 -14.11 -13.13
C LYS A 95 -19.68 -14.92 -14.29
N GLN A 96 -18.92 -15.86 -14.86
CA GLN A 96 -19.42 -16.77 -15.90
C GLN A 96 -20.45 -17.77 -15.35
N GLN A 97 -20.30 -18.22 -14.11
CA GLN A 97 -21.24 -19.14 -13.47
C GLN A 97 -22.55 -18.48 -13.06
N LEU A 98 -22.54 -17.19 -12.69
CA LEU A 98 -23.73 -16.48 -12.23
C LEU A 98 -24.93 -16.56 -13.21
N PRO A 99 -24.82 -16.19 -14.49
CA PRO A 99 -25.95 -16.27 -15.41
C PRO A 99 -26.39 -17.72 -15.68
N LEU A 100 -25.48 -18.69 -15.59
CA LEU A 100 -25.83 -20.11 -15.72
C LEU A 100 -26.69 -20.58 -14.55
N MET A 101 -26.36 -20.14 -13.33
CA MET A 101 -27.14 -20.46 -12.13
C MET A 101 -28.49 -19.73 -12.13
N GLU A 102 -28.54 -18.46 -12.55
CA GLU A 102 -29.80 -17.72 -12.70
C GLU A 102 -30.72 -18.37 -13.75
N ALA A 103 -30.18 -18.75 -14.91
CA ALA A 103 -30.93 -19.47 -15.94
C ALA A 103 -31.46 -20.82 -15.42
N ARG A 104 -30.65 -21.53 -14.61
CA ARG A 104 -31.06 -22.80 -14.00
C ARG A 104 -32.23 -22.63 -13.02
N ILE A 105 -32.19 -21.58 -12.20
CA ILE A 105 -33.30 -21.22 -11.30
C ILE A 105 -34.56 -20.95 -12.11
N ALA A 106 -34.47 -20.10 -13.13
CA ALA A 106 -35.60 -19.74 -13.99
C ALA A 106 -36.19 -20.95 -14.72
N GLU A 107 -35.35 -21.86 -15.23
CA GLU A 107 -35.77 -23.11 -15.89
C GLU A 107 -36.60 -23.98 -14.93
N ILE A 108 -36.11 -24.17 -13.70
CA ILE A 108 -36.79 -25.01 -12.71
C ILE A 108 -38.08 -24.33 -12.24
N ASP A 109 -38.08 -23.02 -12.01
CA ASP A 109 -39.28 -22.27 -11.67
C ASP A 109 -40.37 -22.41 -12.74
N ALA A 110 -39.99 -22.33 -14.03
CA ALA A 110 -40.91 -22.53 -15.14
C ALA A 110 -41.47 -23.96 -15.20
N LYS A 111 -40.64 -24.98 -14.95
CA LYS A 111 -41.06 -26.39 -14.91
C LYS A 111 -41.99 -26.70 -13.74
N VAL A 112 -41.73 -26.10 -12.57
CA VAL A 112 -42.65 -26.20 -11.42
C VAL A 112 -43.98 -25.51 -11.73
N ALA A 113 -43.94 -24.30 -12.28
CA ALA A 113 -45.14 -23.52 -12.59
C ALA A 113 -46.02 -24.17 -13.68
N SER A 114 -45.41 -24.80 -14.69
CA SER A 114 -46.11 -25.55 -15.75
C SER A 114 -46.62 -26.92 -15.30
N GLY A 115 -46.16 -27.41 -14.14
CA GLY A 115 -46.46 -28.76 -13.66
C GLY A 115 -45.66 -29.88 -14.32
N GLU A 116 -44.68 -29.55 -15.17
CA GLU A 116 -43.74 -30.51 -15.75
C GLU A 116 -42.81 -31.12 -14.69
N LEU A 117 -42.55 -30.39 -13.60
CA LEU A 117 -41.79 -30.84 -12.45
C LEU A 117 -42.70 -30.94 -11.22
N GLN A 118 -43.25 -32.13 -11.00
CA GLN A 118 -44.05 -32.46 -9.82
C GLN A 118 -43.54 -33.75 -9.17
N ARG A 119 -43.64 -33.82 -7.84
CA ARG A 119 -43.29 -35.00 -7.08
C ARG A 119 -44.31 -36.10 -7.34
N GLN A 120 -43.87 -37.27 -7.83
CA GLN A 120 -44.78 -38.41 -7.97
C GLN A 120 -44.97 -39.15 -6.62
N PRO A 121 -46.14 -39.76 -6.37
CA PRO A 121 -46.44 -40.42 -5.08
C PRO A 121 -45.48 -41.54 -4.70
N GLU A 122 -44.91 -42.24 -5.69
CA GLU A 122 -44.00 -43.39 -5.51
C GLU A 122 -42.51 -43.00 -5.64
N GLU A 123 -42.23 -41.72 -5.86
CA GLU A 123 -40.88 -41.25 -6.12
C GLU A 123 -40.03 -41.18 -4.84
N ASP A 124 -38.82 -41.74 -4.90
CA ASP A 124 -37.83 -41.64 -3.83
C ASP A 124 -37.49 -40.17 -3.52
N GLU A 125 -37.63 -39.80 -2.24
CA GLU A 125 -37.39 -38.46 -1.72
C GLU A 125 -35.96 -37.94 -1.95
N THR A 126 -35.01 -38.83 -2.20
CA THR A 126 -33.58 -38.49 -2.26
C THR A 126 -32.96 -38.63 -3.64
N SER A 127 -33.53 -39.47 -4.52
CA SER A 127 -32.89 -39.81 -5.80
C SER A 127 -33.79 -39.63 -7.04
N GLY A 128 -35.08 -39.35 -6.83
CA GLY A 128 -36.02 -39.08 -7.91
C GLY A 128 -35.69 -37.83 -8.75
N PRO A 129 -36.17 -37.75 -10.00
CA PRO A 129 -36.05 -36.55 -10.84
C PRO A 129 -36.46 -35.23 -10.14
N TYR A 130 -37.55 -35.24 -9.38
CA TYR A 130 -38.01 -34.09 -8.60
C TYR A 130 -37.01 -33.72 -7.52
N ALA A 131 -36.57 -34.69 -6.71
CA ALA A 131 -35.59 -34.48 -5.65
C ALA A 131 -34.28 -33.92 -6.20
N LYS A 132 -33.76 -34.49 -7.30
CA LYS A 132 -32.55 -34.01 -7.99
C LYS A 132 -32.71 -32.59 -8.51
N ALA A 133 -33.85 -32.26 -9.10
CA ALA A 133 -34.12 -30.90 -9.57
C ALA A 133 -34.18 -29.91 -8.42
N MET A 134 -34.83 -30.25 -7.30
CA MET A 134 -34.90 -29.40 -6.12
C MET A 134 -33.55 -29.22 -5.42
N THR A 135 -32.69 -30.25 -5.41
CA THR A 135 -31.30 -30.13 -4.96
C THR A 135 -30.53 -29.15 -5.84
N ALA A 136 -30.53 -29.34 -7.16
CA ALA A 136 -29.86 -28.43 -8.10
C ALA A 136 -30.39 -26.99 -8.01
N TYR A 137 -31.70 -26.82 -7.78
CA TYR A 137 -32.32 -25.53 -7.54
C TYR A 137 -31.80 -24.85 -6.27
N SER A 138 -31.72 -25.61 -5.17
CA SER A 138 -31.20 -25.11 -3.90
C SER A 138 -29.72 -24.70 -4.01
N GLU A 139 -28.91 -25.49 -4.72
CA GLU A 139 -27.50 -25.21 -4.98
C GLU A 139 -27.34 -23.92 -5.81
N ALA A 140 -28.11 -23.77 -6.89
CA ALA A 140 -28.10 -22.57 -7.71
C ALA A 140 -28.53 -21.32 -6.93
N LYS A 141 -29.61 -21.42 -6.12
CA LYS A 141 -30.04 -20.33 -5.24
C LYS A 141 -29.00 -19.97 -4.20
N ASN A 142 -28.35 -20.97 -3.60
CA ASN A 142 -27.26 -20.76 -2.64
C ASN A 142 -26.08 -20.05 -3.29
N PHE A 143 -25.71 -20.43 -4.52
CA PHE A 143 -24.69 -19.76 -5.29
C PHE A 143 -25.03 -18.28 -5.52
N VAL A 144 -26.19 -18.00 -6.12
CA VAL A 144 -26.62 -16.62 -6.44
C VAL A 144 -26.68 -15.75 -5.18
N ARG A 145 -27.27 -16.28 -4.10
CA ARG A 145 -27.38 -15.57 -2.82
C ARG A 145 -26.02 -15.24 -2.21
N ASN A 146 -25.05 -16.15 -2.31
CA ASN A 146 -23.75 -16.00 -1.66
C ASN A 146 -22.69 -15.39 -2.58
N PHE A 147 -23.00 -15.14 -3.85
CA PHE A 147 -22.05 -14.69 -4.89
C PHE A 147 -21.17 -13.52 -4.42
N ASN A 148 -21.79 -12.42 -3.98
CA ASN A 148 -21.07 -11.24 -3.51
C ASN A 148 -20.22 -11.53 -2.25
N GLY A 149 -20.71 -12.39 -1.35
CA GLY A 149 -19.98 -12.80 -0.16
C GLY A 149 -18.73 -13.60 -0.49
N VAL A 150 -18.83 -14.52 -1.46
CA VAL A 150 -17.71 -15.32 -1.95
C VAL A 150 -16.65 -14.44 -2.62
N LEU A 151 -17.05 -13.49 -3.48
CA LEU A 151 -16.12 -12.55 -4.12
C LEU A 151 -15.42 -11.66 -3.09
N SER A 152 -16.17 -11.11 -2.13
CA SER A 152 -15.65 -10.25 -1.08
C SER A 152 -14.64 -11.00 -0.20
N HIS A 153 -14.97 -12.22 0.21
CA HIS A 153 -14.09 -13.09 1.00
C HIS A 153 -12.77 -13.35 0.27
N GLN A 154 -12.84 -13.81 -0.98
CA GLN A 154 -11.63 -14.11 -1.77
C GLN A 154 -10.76 -12.87 -1.98
N THR A 155 -11.39 -11.70 -2.18
CA THR A 155 -10.69 -10.42 -2.31
C THR A 155 -9.99 -10.06 -1.01
N ALA A 156 -10.67 -10.18 0.13
CA ALA A 156 -10.09 -9.90 1.45
C ALA A 156 -8.91 -10.82 1.79
N GLU A 157 -9.02 -12.12 1.50
CA GLU A 157 -7.93 -13.08 1.65
C GLU A 157 -6.73 -12.72 0.78
N THR A 158 -6.97 -12.35 -0.49
CA THR A 158 -5.92 -11.92 -1.40
C THR A 158 -5.20 -10.69 -0.87
N ARG A 159 -5.94 -9.69 -0.35
CA ARG A 159 -5.35 -8.50 0.27
C ARG A 159 -4.52 -8.83 1.51
N ALA A 160 -5.01 -9.73 2.37
CA ALA A 160 -4.23 -10.18 3.53
C ALA A 160 -2.89 -10.79 3.10
N LEU A 161 -2.90 -11.65 2.07
CA LEU A 161 -1.70 -12.26 1.53
C LEU A 161 -0.74 -11.23 0.90
N LEU A 162 -1.25 -10.19 0.24
CA LEU A 162 -0.42 -9.08 -0.28
C LEU A 162 0.28 -8.32 0.86
N ALA A 163 -0.44 -8.03 1.95
CA ALA A 163 0.15 -7.39 3.13
C ALA A 163 1.21 -8.30 3.79
N ASP A 164 0.96 -9.60 3.85
CA ASP A 164 1.87 -10.58 4.45
C ASP A 164 3.16 -10.70 3.65
N ASP A 165 3.05 -10.78 2.32
CA ASP A 165 4.20 -10.84 1.42
C ASP A 165 5.08 -9.57 1.57
N LEU A 166 4.47 -8.38 1.61
CA LEU A 166 5.22 -7.13 1.81
C LEU A 166 5.91 -7.08 3.18
N ARG A 167 5.26 -7.54 4.25
CA ARG A 167 5.88 -7.60 5.59
C ARG A 167 7.01 -8.62 5.65
N ALA A 168 6.90 -9.73 4.92
CA ALA A 168 7.96 -10.72 4.83
C ALA A 168 9.16 -10.17 4.05
N ALA A 169 8.91 -9.46 2.95
CA ALA A 169 9.96 -8.81 2.16
C ALA A 169 10.61 -7.63 2.90
N CYS A 170 9.85 -6.92 3.74
CA CYS A 170 10.29 -5.72 4.44
C CYS A 170 9.90 -5.74 5.94
N PRO A 171 10.65 -6.49 6.77
CA PRO A 171 10.31 -6.71 8.19
C PRO A 171 10.33 -5.45 9.06
N GLY A 172 11.11 -4.43 8.67
CA GLY A 172 11.18 -3.14 9.38
C GLY A 172 10.04 -2.19 9.04
N LEU A 173 9.24 -2.50 8.01
CA LEU A 173 8.20 -1.61 7.53
C LEU A 173 7.04 -1.53 8.54
N PRO A 174 6.52 -0.33 8.85
CA PRO A 174 5.39 -0.18 9.75
C PRO A 174 4.15 -0.96 9.28
N ARG A 175 3.42 -1.58 10.22
CA ARG A 175 2.26 -2.44 9.91
C ARG A 175 1.16 -1.71 9.14
N ASN A 176 0.98 -0.42 9.38
CA ASN A 176 0.01 0.39 8.64
C ASN A 176 0.37 0.51 7.16
N VAL A 177 1.65 0.61 6.80
CA VAL A 177 2.07 0.70 5.40
C VAL A 177 1.71 -0.58 4.64
N ALA A 178 1.96 -1.75 5.23
CA ALA A 178 1.56 -3.01 4.61
C ALA A 178 0.05 -3.14 4.44
N LYS A 179 -0.72 -2.63 5.41
CA LYS A 179 -2.18 -2.57 5.31
C LYS A 179 -2.63 -1.63 4.19
N ASP A 180 -2.06 -0.44 4.10
CA ASP A 180 -2.41 0.55 3.08
C ASP A 180 -2.05 0.04 1.67
N TYR A 181 -0.87 -0.57 1.52
CA TYR A 181 -0.46 -1.30 0.31
C TYR A 181 -1.48 -2.33 -0.13
N SER A 182 -1.93 -3.21 0.78
CA SER A 182 -2.94 -4.22 0.43
C SER A 182 -4.32 -3.66 0.09
N ASN A 183 -4.60 -2.41 0.47
CA ASN A 183 -5.87 -1.74 0.18
C ASN A 183 -5.79 -0.80 -1.02
N ALA A 184 -4.61 -0.66 -1.63
CA ALA A 184 -4.45 0.02 -2.90
C ALA A 184 -5.37 -0.59 -3.97
N ASP A 185 -5.63 0.19 -5.01
CA ASP A 185 -6.40 -0.30 -6.15
C ASP A 185 -5.74 -1.54 -6.75
N LEU A 186 -6.51 -2.61 -6.99
CA LEU A 186 -5.96 -3.86 -7.51
C LEU A 186 -5.36 -3.67 -8.92
N GLU A 187 -5.84 -2.68 -9.67
CA GLU A 187 -5.29 -2.31 -10.98
C GLU A 187 -3.88 -1.69 -10.86
N SER A 188 -3.55 -1.07 -9.72
CA SER A 188 -2.28 -0.37 -9.51
C SER A 188 -1.08 -1.30 -9.29
N PHE A 189 -1.30 -2.59 -9.04
CA PHE A 189 -0.23 -3.57 -8.80
C PHE A 189 0.53 -4.00 -10.06
N GLY A 190 0.16 -3.48 -11.23
CA GLY A 190 0.98 -3.55 -12.44
C GLY A 190 2.12 -2.52 -12.46
N ASP A 191 2.03 -1.50 -11.61
CA ASP A 191 2.92 -0.35 -11.55
C ASP A 191 3.37 -0.08 -10.10
N THR A 192 4.19 0.94 -9.92
CA THR A 192 4.56 1.44 -8.59
C THR A 192 3.34 2.00 -7.87
N ILE A 193 3.08 1.52 -6.65
CA ILE A 193 2.00 1.99 -5.80
C ILE A 193 2.50 3.16 -4.97
N GLN A 194 1.94 4.35 -5.20
CA GLN A 194 2.24 5.53 -4.40
C GLN A 194 1.22 5.69 -3.26
N ILE A 195 1.73 5.83 -2.03
CA ILE A 195 0.90 6.09 -0.84
C ILE A 195 1.46 7.31 -0.11
N ASP A 196 0.62 8.32 0.11
CA ASP A 196 1.03 9.55 0.76
C ASP A 196 0.81 9.49 2.28
N TYR A 197 1.82 9.94 3.02
CA TYR A 197 1.83 9.95 4.48
C TYR A 197 2.16 11.33 5.03
N THR A 198 1.72 11.56 6.26
CA THR A 198 2.23 12.62 7.12
C THR A 198 2.86 11.97 8.34
N HIS A 199 4.10 12.35 8.66
CA HIS A 199 4.77 11.94 9.89
C HIS A 199 4.89 13.13 10.82
N ASP A 200 4.21 13.04 11.96
CA ASP A 200 4.26 14.02 13.01
C ASP A 200 5.32 13.61 14.03
N GLY A 201 6.39 14.39 14.12
CA GLY A 201 7.38 14.21 15.17
C GLY A 201 8.64 13.44 14.76
N LEU A 202 9.06 13.54 13.50
CA LEU A 202 10.32 12.94 13.05
C LEU A 202 11.46 13.63 13.81
N GLN A 203 12.13 12.89 14.70
CA GLN A 203 13.20 13.43 15.51
C GLN A 203 14.54 13.26 14.81
N LEU A 204 15.28 14.35 14.69
CA LEU A 204 16.62 14.35 14.16
C LEU A 204 17.59 14.91 15.20
N VAL A 205 18.76 14.29 15.27
CA VAL A 205 19.90 14.77 16.05
C VAL A 205 20.99 15.29 15.12
N LYS A 206 21.62 16.39 15.51
CA LYS A 206 22.73 16.98 14.78
C LYS A 206 23.98 16.14 15.02
N SER A 207 24.60 15.71 13.94
CA SER A 207 25.89 15.01 13.90
C SER A 207 26.93 15.83 13.14
N ASP A 208 28.18 15.38 13.16
CA ASP A 208 29.28 15.98 12.39
C ASP A 208 29.03 15.96 10.87
N ASN A 209 28.20 15.00 10.41
CA ASN A 209 27.88 14.79 9.00
C ASN A 209 26.49 15.31 8.59
N GLY A 210 25.83 16.11 9.44
CA GLY A 210 24.48 16.63 9.21
C GLY A 210 23.44 16.08 10.17
N TRP A 211 22.16 16.16 9.81
CA TRP A 211 21.06 15.71 10.66
C TRP A 211 20.75 14.24 10.40
N ILE A 212 20.70 13.42 11.44
CA ILE A 212 20.40 11.98 11.35
C ILE A 212 19.18 11.63 12.20
N ALA A 213 18.52 10.52 11.91
CA ALA A 213 17.44 10.00 12.75
C ALA A 213 17.95 9.78 14.19
N ASN A 214 17.19 10.26 15.17
CA ASN A 214 17.43 10.04 16.60
C ASN A 214 16.83 8.70 17.05
#